data_AF-A0A534Q458-F1
#
_entry.id   AF-A0A534Q458-F1
#
_cell.length_a   1.000
_cell.length_b   1.000
_cell.length_c   1.000
_cell.angle_alpha   90.00
_cell.angle_beta   90.00
_cell.angle_gamma   90.00
#
_symmetry.space_group_name_H-M   'P 1'
#
loop_
_entity.id
_entity.type
_entity.pdbx_description
1 polymer ?
#
loop_
_entity_poly.entity_id
_entity_poly.type
_entity_poly.pdbx_seq_one_letter_code
_entity_poly.pdbx_strand_id
1 'polypeptide(L)'
;MSRTAFAAAAVWIASVLACTRGGVSTDEDPLAASVRATDPGPRGGHPGAGGPLAGLDQDERTFFTDGRDRFVEVDSVSGAVAGEDGHGLGPTFNANSCAACHAEPAIGGSSPHPTLGFAKVPNPQIAFASLDRLPGRNQTVPSFIQRDGPVREA
;
A
#
# COMPACT_ATOMS: atom_id res chain seq x y z
N MET A 1 26.88 -55.98 45.96
CA MET A 1 25.42 -55.85 45.74
C MET A 1 25.28 -54.76 44.69
N SER A 2 24.87 -54.94 43.44
CA SER A 2 23.85 -55.80 42.83
C SER A 2 24.26 -56.11 41.37
N ARG A 3 23.99 -57.32 40.90
CA ARG A 3 24.24 -57.76 39.52
C ARG A 3 23.03 -57.41 38.65
N THR A 4 23.28 -56.79 37.51
CA THR A 4 22.35 -56.62 36.39
C THR A 4 22.04 -57.96 35.71
N ALA A 5 20.78 -58.22 35.39
CA ALA A 5 20.40 -59.12 34.30
C ALA A 5 19.01 -58.78 33.77
N PHE A 6 18.95 -58.62 32.45
CA PHE A 6 17.80 -58.26 31.62
C PHE A 6 16.76 -59.39 31.57
N ALA A 7 15.48 -59.04 31.65
CA ALA A 7 14.37 -59.90 31.24
C ALA A 7 13.89 -59.48 29.84
N ALA A 8 13.79 -60.47 28.95
CA ALA A 8 13.58 -60.34 27.52
C ALA A 8 12.19 -59.78 27.16
N ALA A 9 12.14 -58.82 26.23
CA ALA A 9 10.92 -58.45 25.52
C ALA A 9 10.88 -59.21 24.19
N ALA A 10 9.98 -60.19 24.08
CA ALA A 10 9.64 -60.83 22.82
C ALA A 10 8.55 -60.01 22.12
N VAL A 11 8.87 -59.57 20.90
CA VAL A 11 8.01 -58.88 19.95
C VAL A 11 6.90 -59.82 19.46
N TRP A 12 5.66 -59.35 19.44
CA TRP A 12 4.67 -59.80 18.46
C TRP A 12 3.97 -58.60 17.84
N ILE A 13 4.30 -58.38 16.57
CA ILE A 13 3.57 -57.52 15.64
C ILE A 13 2.32 -58.30 15.22
N ALA A 14 1.14 -57.70 15.39
CA ALA A 14 -0.05 -58.08 14.65
C ALA A 14 -0.83 -56.81 14.31
N SER A 15 -0.56 -56.29 13.11
CA SER A 15 -1.42 -55.32 12.44
C SER A 15 -2.75 -55.98 12.08
N VAL A 16 -3.87 -55.42 12.53
CA VAL A 16 -5.15 -55.61 11.84
C VAL A 16 -5.93 -54.30 11.80
N LEU A 17 -6.13 -53.86 10.57
CA LEU A 17 -6.97 -52.82 10.03
C LEU A 17 -8.45 -53.00 10.44
N ALA A 18 -9.11 -52.01 11.04
CA ALA A 18 -10.56 -51.81 10.91
C ALA A 18 -11.07 -50.43 11.40
N CYS A 19 -11.59 -49.67 10.44
CA CYS A 19 -12.86 -48.94 10.44
C CYS A 19 -13.18 -47.89 11.54
N THR A 20 -13.12 -46.63 11.10
CA THR A 20 -14.20 -45.62 11.20
C THR A 20 -15.00 -45.54 12.51
N ARG A 21 -14.55 -44.64 13.38
CA ARG A 21 -15.47 -43.73 14.08
C ARG A 21 -15.04 -42.30 13.78
N GLY A 22 -15.57 -41.78 12.67
CA GLY A 22 -15.71 -40.33 12.50
C GLY A 22 -16.70 -39.84 13.54
N GLY A 23 -16.19 -39.48 14.71
CA GLY A 23 -16.89 -38.55 15.58
C GLY A 23 -16.75 -37.19 14.93
N VAL A 24 -17.79 -36.72 14.24
CA VAL A 24 -17.99 -35.29 14.04
C VAL A 24 -18.15 -34.73 15.45
N SER A 25 -17.12 -34.06 15.97
CA SER A 25 -17.30 -33.14 17.08
C SER A 25 -18.23 -32.05 16.58
N THR A 26 -19.50 -32.12 16.94
CA THR A 26 -20.41 -30.98 16.90
C THR A 26 -20.06 -30.04 18.06
N ASP A 27 -18.78 -29.65 18.13
CA ASP A 27 -18.38 -28.45 18.86
C ASP A 27 -18.79 -27.30 17.96
N GLU A 28 -20.10 -27.04 17.91
CA GLU A 28 -20.64 -25.77 17.47
C GLU A 28 -20.03 -24.74 18.42
N ASP A 29 -18.91 -24.14 18.02
CA ASP A 29 -18.28 -23.05 18.75
C ASP A 29 -19.35 -21.95 18.94
N PRO A 30 -19.83 -21.71 20.18
CA PRO A 30 -20.93 -20.80 20.44
C PRO A 30 -20.54 -19.33 20.19
N LEU A 31 -19.35 -19.06 19.65
CA LEU A 31 -18.83 -17.73 19.34
C LEU A 31 -18.83 -17.38 17.85
N ALA A 32 -19.36 -18.23 16.96
CA ALA A 32 -19.50 -17.88 15.55
C ALA A 32 -20.66 -16.92 15.24
N ALA A 33 -20.97 -15.99 16.15
CA ALA A 33 -21.60 -14.73 15.76
C ALA A 33 -20.53 -13.94 14.99
N SER A 34 -20.57 -14.00 13.65
CA SER A 34 -19.78 -13.13 12.79
C SER A 34 -20.09 -11.68 13.15
N VAL A 35 -19.26 -11.08 14.01
CA VAL A 35 -19.22 -9.63 14.16
C VAL A 35 -18.83 -9.13 12.78
N ARG A 36 -19.78 -8.50 12.07
CA ARG A 36 -19.48 -7.81 10.82
C ARG A 36 -18.47 -6.72 11.16
N ALA A 37 -17.21 -6.94 10.80
CA ALA A 37 -16.20 -5.91 10.86
C ALA A 37 -16.74 -4.69 10.11
N THR A 38 -16.90 -3.58 10.84
CA THR A 38 -17.30 -2.30 10.26
C THR A 38 -16.07 -1.42 10.29
N ASP A 39 -15.57 -1.06 9.12
CA ASP A 39 -14.50 -0.08 8.99
C ASP A 39 -15.06 1.29 9.40
N PRO A 40 -14.52 1.96 10.44
CA PRO A 40 -14.92 3.32 10.80
C PRO A 40 -14.57 4.36 9.74
N GLY A 41 -13.84 3.96 8.69
CA GLY A 41 -13.33 4.82 7.65
C GLY A 41 -11.98 5.44 8.03
N PRO A 42 -11.43 6.28 7.13
CA PRO A 42 -10.17 6.96 7.38
C PRO A 42 -10.18 7.78 8.68
N ARG A 43 -9.03 7.82 9.37
CA ARG A 43 -8.87 8.63 10.57
C ARG A 43 -9.13 10.10 10.24
N GLY A 44 -10.09 10.72 10.92
CA GLY A 44 -10.34 12.17 10.82
C GLY A 44 -9.29 13.01 11.57
N GLY A 45 -9.34 14.33 11.36
CA GLY A 45 -8.44 15.30 11.99
C GLY A 45 -7.40 15.87 11.03
N HIS A 46 -6.52 16.74 11.54
CA HIS A 46 -5.41 17.29 10.76
C HIS A 46 -4.36 16.20 10.46
N PRO A 47 -3.57 16.35 9.38
CA PRO A 47 -2.46 15.44 9.09
C PRO A 47 -1.49 15.38 10.28
N GLY A 48 -1.24 14.17 10.77
CA GLY A 48 -0.29 13.93 11.88
C GLY A 48 1.10 13.46 11.42
N ALA A 49 1.35 13.45 10.12
CA ALA A 49 2.56 12.94 9.48
C ALA A 49 2.93 13.78 8.23
N GLY A 50 3.99 13.39 7.52
CA GLY A 50 4.49 14.08 6.31
C GLY A 50 5.65 15.05 6.57
N GLY A 51 6.00 15.26 7.84
CA GLY A 51 7.20 15.97 8.27
C GLY A 51 8.32 15.02 8.73
N PRO A 52 9.51 15.54 9.02
CA PRO A 52 10.60 14.74 9.58
C PRO A 52 10.22 14.21 10.96
N LEU A 53 10.82 13.08 11.35
CA LEU A 53 10.66 12.56 12.71
C LEU A 53 11.19 13.56 13.76
N ALA A 54 10.63 13.50 14.96
CA ALA A 54 11.13 14.29 16.08
C ALA A 54 12.52 13.77 16.53
N GLY A 55 13.40 14.67 16.93
CA GLY A 55 14.71 14.33 17.49
C GLY A 55 15.82 14.04 16.49
N LEU A 56 15.56 14.20 15.17
CA LEU A 56 16.62 14.13 14.16
C LEU A 56 17.72 15.15 14.43
N ASP A 57 18.94 14.89 13.99
CA ASP A 57 20.00 15.89 13.96
C ASP A 57 19.88 16.81 12.73
N GLN A 58 20.87 17.68 12.51
CA GLN A 58 20.83 18.65 11.41
C GLN A 58 21.02 18.00 10.04
N ASP A 59 21.86 16.98 9.94
CA ASP A 59 22.17 16.32 8.69
C ASP A 59 20.98 15.44 8.26
N GLU A 60 20.36 14.75 9.22
CA GLU A 60 19.15 13.96 9.00
C GLU A 60 17.96 14.82 8.57
N ARG A 61 17.78 16.01 9.16
CA ARG A 61 16.74 16.96 8.71
C ARG A 61 16.99 17.47 7.30
N THR A 62 18.26 17.72 6.98
CA THR A 62 18.66 18.18 5.64
C THR A 62 18.38 17.09 4.62
N PHE A 63 18.76 15.85 4.92
CA PHE A 63 18.47 14.69 4.09
C PHE A 63 16.97 14.46 3.89
N PHE A 64 16.17 14.58 4.96
CA PHE A 64 14.71 14.50 4.84
C PHE A 64 14.15 15.59 3.91
N THR A 65 14.64 16.83 4.05
CA THR A 65 14.15 17.96 3.25
C THR A 65 14.51 17.78 1.79
N ASP A 66 15.75 17.40 1.48
CA ASP A 66 16.21 17.10 0.12
C ASP A 66 15.37 15.98 -0.52
N GLY A 67 15.15 14.88 0.22
CA GLY A 67 14.30 13.79 -0.26
C GLY A 67 12.84 14.22 -0.47
N ARG A 68 12.27 15.04 0.42
CA ARG A 68 10.92 15.59 0.26
C ARG A 68 10.84 16.51 -0.95
N ASP A 69 11.83 17.37 -1.16
CA ASP A 69 11.84 18.32 -2.26
C ASP A 69 11.92 17.57 -3.60
N ARG A 70 12.71 16.50 -3.69
CA ARG A 70 12.71 15.60 -4.85
C ARG A 70 11.42 14.78 -5.00
N PHE A 71 10.75 14.45 -3.90
CA PHE A 71 9.48 13.73 -3.93
C PHE A 71 8.32 14.59 -4.48
N VAL A 72 8.35 15.89 -4.24
CA VAL A 72 7.34 16.85 -4.74
C VAL A 72 7.73 17.50 -6.05
N GLU A 73 8.92 17.19 -6.57
CA GLU A 73 9.40 17.70 -7.85
C GLU A 73 8.42 17.36 -8.97
N VAL A 74 8.36 18.27 -9.94
CA VAL A 74 7.61 18.07 -11.18
C VAL A 74 8.61 17.71 -12.28
N ASP A 75 8.44 16.51 -12.82
CA ASP A 75 9.32 15.93 -13.83
C ASP A 75 8.66 15.90 -15.21
N SER A 76 9.34 16.50 -16.17
CA SER A 76 9.02 16.27 -17.58
C SER A 76 9.80 15.06 -18.10
N VAL A 77 9.39 14.48 -19.24
CA VAL A 77 10.18 13.41 -19.88
C VAL A 77 11.59 13.88 -20.26
N SER A 78 11.74 15.16 -20.59
CA SER A 78 12.96 15.72 -21.18
C SER A 78 13.78 16.60 -20.23
N GLY A 79 13.22 17.03 -19.10
CA GLY A 79 13.77 18.11 -18.26
C GLY A 79 13.79 19.48 -18.94
N ALA A 80 13.05 19.67 -20.04
CA ALA A 80 13.12 20.89 -20.86
C ALA A 80 11.80 21.68 -20.90
N VAL A 81 10.76 21.23 -20.17
CA VAL A 81 9.51 21.98 -20.02
C VAL A 81 9.72 23.06 -18.98
N ALA A 82 9.36 24.30 -19.30
CA ALA A 82 9.57 25.43 -18.40
C ALA A 82 8.76 25.27 -17.10
N GLY A 83 9.45 25.26 -15.96
CA GLY A 83 8.84 25.03 -14.65
C GLY A 83 8.77 23.55 -14.24
N GLU A 84 9.31 22.63 -15.04
CA GLU A 84 9.44 21.20 -14.74
C GLU A 84 10.91 20.78 -14.84
N ASP A 85 11.71 21.22 -13.87
CA ASP A 85 13.16 21.01 -13.83
C ASP A 85 13.54 19.53 -13.63
N GLY A 86 12.60 18.73 -13.11
CA GLY A 86 12.73 17.28 -13.00
C GLY A 86 12.76 16.58 -14.35
N HIS A 87 13.36 15.39 -14.38
CA HIS A 87 13.54 14.63 -15.61
C HIS A 87 13.32 13.13 -15.42
N GLY A 88 12.46 12.57 -16.26
CA GLY A 88 12.50 11.16 -16.63
C GLY A 88 12.09 10.19 -15.52
N LEU A 89 10.83 10.27 -15.07
CA LEU A 89 10.23 9.25 -14.18
C LEU A 89 10.02 7.87 -14.85
N GLY A 90 10.26 7.78 -16.16
CA GLY A 90 10.15 6.56 -16.93
C GLY A 90 8.81 6.41 -17.66
N PRO A 91 8.74 5.51 -18.66
CA PRO A 91 7.61 5.43 -19.59
C PRO A 91 6.33 4.86 -19.00
N THR A 92 6.41 4.17 -17.86
CA THR A 92 5.24 3.58 -17.17
C THR A 92 4.65 4.54 -16.14
N PHE A 93 5.39 5.55 -15.71
CA PHE A 93 4.90 6.51 -14.74
C PHE A 93 3.77 7.35 -15.35
N ASN A 94 2.63 7.43 -14.66
CA ASN A 94 1.38 7.97 -15.21
C ASN A 94 0.97 9.32 -14.60
N ALA A 95 1.96 10.06 -14.11
CA ALA A 95 1.88 11.45 -13.65
C ALA A 95 3.23 12.15 -13.93
N ASN A 96 3.48 13.33 -13.36
CA ASN A 96 4.78 14.02 -13.39
C ASN A 96 5.35 14.29 -12.00
N SER A 97 4.78 13.72 -10.94
CA SER A 97 5.32 13.89 -9.58
C SER A 97 4.89 12.73 -8.70
N CYS A 98 5.75 12.30 -7.78
CA CYS A 98 5.39 11.31 -6.76
C CYS A 98 4.26 11.83 -5.87
N ALA A 99 4.27 13.13 -5.59
CA ALA A 99 3.24 13.82 -4.82
C ALA A 99 1.88 13.90 -5.52
N ALA A 100 1.77 13.58 -6.81
CA ALA A 100 0.47 13.48 -7.46
C ALA A 100 -0.40 12.40 -6.80
N CYS A 101 0.20 11.23 -6.51
CA CYS A 101 -0.48 10.09 -5.91
C CYS A 101 -0.28 9.97 -4.40
N HIS A 102 0.74 10.61 -3.82
CA HIS A 102 1.11 10.48 -2.41
C HIS A 102 0.97 11.80 -1.65
N ALA A 103 -0.27 12.28 -1.49
CA ALA A 103 -0.57 13.60 -0.92
C ALA A 103 -1.62 13.59 0.20
N GLU A 104 -2.28 12.47 0.47
CA GLU A 104 -3.33 12.34 1.47
C GLU A 104 -2.84 11.59 2.72
N PRO A 105 -2.98 12.15 3.94
CA PRO A 105 -3.43 13.51 4.25
C PRO A 105 -2.33 14.57 4.10
N ALA A 106 -1.08 14.15 3.87
CA ALA A 106 0.07 14.99 3.57
C ALA A 106 1.01 14.29 2.58
N ILE A 107 2.07 14.97 2.15
CA ILE A 107 3.11 14.41 1.27
C ILE A 107 3.68 13.10 1.83
N GLY A 108 3.83 12.11 0.96
CA GLY A 108 4.25 10.75 1.30
C GLY A 108 3.10 9.85 1.78
N GLY A 109 1.87 10.35 1.76
CA GLY A 109 0.66 9.60 2.13
C GLY A 109 0.07 8.76 0.98
N SER A 110 -1.23 8.49 1.04
CA SER A 110 -2.00 7.86 -0.03
C SER A 110 -2.52 8.91 -1.04
N SER A 111 -3.39 8.48 -1.96
CA SER A 111 -3.94 9.36 -2.98
C SER A 111 -5.09 10.23 -2.47
N PRO A 112 -5.17 11.50 -2.92
CA PRO A 112 -6.28 12.37 -2.60
C PRO A 112 -7.57 11.92 -3.30
N HIS A 113 -8.71 12.37 -2.77
CA HIS A 113 -10.02 12.16 -3.35
C HIS A 113 -10.81 13.48 -3.32
N PRO A 114 -11.65 13.80 -4.31
CA PRO A 114 -12.30 15.12 -4.37
C PRO A 114 -13.27 15.41 -3.20
N THR A 115 -13.75 14.38 -2.50
CA THR A 115 -14.72 14.52 -1.40
C THR A 115 -14.34 13.78 -0.11
N LEU A 116 -13.27 12.97 -0.12
CA LEU A 116 -12.83 12.18 1.02
C LEU A 116 -11.43 12.64 1.43
N GLY A 117 -11.08 12.47 2.71
CA GLY A 117 -9.77 12.88 3.22
C GLY A 117 -9.61 14.40 3.38
N PHE A 118 -8.35 14.83 3.51
CA PHE A 118 -7.93 16.18 3.84
C PHE A 118 -7.57 17.01 2.59
N ALA A 119 -6.77 16.47 1.67
CA ALA A 119 -6.22 17.19 0.52
C ALA A 119 -7.28 17.56 -0.54
N LYS A 120 -8.42 16.85 -0.57
CA LYS A 120 -9.61 17.15 -1.40
C LYS A 120 -9.32 17.51 -2.86
N VAL A 121 -8.45 16.72 -3.51
CA VAL A 121 -8.07 16.91 -4.92
C VAL A 121 -8.76 15.84 -5.78
N PRO A 122 -9.32 16.18 -6.96
CA PRO A 122 -9.76 15.20 -7.95
C PRO A 122 -8.61 14.27 -8.38
N ASN A 123 -8.93 13.13 -8.99
CA ASN A 123 -7.92 12.23 -9.53
C ASN A 123 -6.96 13.00 -10.47
N PRO A 124 -5.66 13.13 -10.13
CA PRO A 124 -4.70 13.98 -10.84
C PRO A 124 -4.42 13.49 -12.26
N GLN A 125 -4.64 12.20 -12.53
CA GLN A 125 -4.41 11.58 -13.84
C GLN A 125 -5.35 12.14 -14.92
N ILE A 126 -6.50 12.71 -14.54
CA ILE A 126 -7.42 13.36 -15.47
C ILE A 126 -6.77 14.57 -16.14
N ALA A 127 -6.12 15.43 -15.35
CA ALA A 127 -5.46 16.62 -15.87
C ALA A 127 -4.20 16.26 -16.65
N PHE A 128 -3.49 15.21 -16.22
CA PHE A 128 -2.24 14.79 -16.82
C PHE A 128 -2.37 14.36 -18.27
N ALA A 129 -3.50 13.76 -18.65
CA ALA A 129 -3.74 13.43 -20.05
C ALA A 129 -3.61 14.65 -20.97
N SER A 130 -3.91 15.86 -20.46
CA SER A 130 -3.85 17.14 -21.18
C SER A 130 -2.65 18.03 -20.94
N LEU A 131 -1.79 17.65 -19.99
CA LEU A 131 -0.63 18.44 -19.62
C LEU A 131 0.46 18.40 -20.73
N ASP A 132 1.13 19.52 -20.94
CA ASP A 132 2.27 19.72 -21.88
C ASP A 132 2.08 19.19 -23.30
N ARG A 133 0.82 19.12 -23.74
CA ARG A 133 0.49 18.59 -25.05
C ARG A 133 1.04 19.47 -26.16
N LEU A 134 1.78 18.84 -27.07
CA LEU A 134 2.04 19.43 -28.38
C LEU A 134 0.76 19.40 -29.23
N PRO A 135 0.51 20.43 -30.06
CA PRO A 135 -0.63 20.45 -30.97
C PRO A 135 -0.72 19.16 -31.80
N GLY A 136 -1.87 18.49 -31.75
CA GLY A 136 -2.13 17.24 -32.48
C GLY A 136 -1.70 15.95 -31.77
N ARG A 137 -1.17 16.00 -30.53
CA ARG A 137 -0.72 14.81 -29.78
C ARG A 137 -1.51 14.58 -28.49
N ASN A 138 -2.82 14.32 -28.62
CA ASN A 138 -3.69 14.07 -27.47
C ASN A 138 -3.52 12.64 -26.91
N GLN A 139 -3.28 12.55 -25.61
CA GLN A 139 -3.50 11.32 -24.85
C GLN A 139 -4.97 11.22 -24.43
N THR A 140 -5.56 10.03 -24.49
CA THR A 140 -6.95 9.79 -24.05
C THR A 140 -6.95 9.23 -22.64
N VAL A 141 -7.74 9.82 -21.75
CA VAL A 141 -7.97 9.26 -20.41
C VAL A 141 -8.71 7.92 -20.58
N PRO A 142 -8.16 6.79 -20.11
CA PRO A 142 -8.88 5.52 -20.15
C PRO A 142 -10.17 5.57 -19.32
N SER A 143 -11.21 4.88 -19.75
CA SER A 143 -12.55 4.93 -19.12
C SER A 143 -12.59 4.47 -17.66
N PHE A 144 -11.59 3.71 -17.21
CA PHE A 144 -11.45 3.26 -15.83
C PHE A 144 -10.78 4.28 -14.89
N ILE A 145 -10.29 5.41 -15.44
CA ILE A 145 -9.82 6.57 -14.70
C ILE A 145 -10.95 7.59 -14.66
N GLN A 146 -11.44 7.87 -13.46
CA GLN A 146 -12.56 8.77 -13.21
C GLN A 146 -12.14 9.90 -12.27
N ARG A 147 -12.80 11.05 -12.38
CA ARG A 147 -12.49 12.26 -11.60
C ARG A 147 -12.60 12.05 -10.10
N ASP A 148 -13.57 11.26 -9.68
CA ASP A 148 -13.88 10.82 -8.32
C ASP A 148 -13.61 9.31 -8.12
N GLY A 149 -12.85 8.70 -9.04
CA GLY A 149 -12.37 7.34 -8.90
C GLY A 149 -11.03 7.27 -8.16
N PRO A 150 -10.59 6.06 -7.77
CA PRO A 150 -9.27 5.86 -7.21
C PRO A 150 -8.18 6.25 -8.22
N VAL A 151 -7.11 6.85 -7.70
CA VAL A 151 -5.86 7.02 -8.45
C VAL A 151 -5.22 5.65 -8.61
N ARG A 152 -4.72 5.34 -9.81
CA ARG A 152 -4.17 4.01 -10.13
C ARG A 152 -2.70 4.10 -10.44
N GLU A 153 -1.86 3.39 -9.71
CA GLU A 153 -0.45 3.25 -10.09
C GLU A 153 -0.31 2.34 -11.32
N ALA A 154 0.72 2.59 -12.13
CA ALA A 154 1.02 1.87 -13.37
C ALA A 154 2.35 1.13 -13.25
#